data_AF-A0A536Z4Y1-F1
#
_entry.id   AF-A0A536Z4Y1-F1
#
_cell.length_a   1.000
_cell.length_b   1.000
_cell.length_c   1.000
_cell.angle_alpha   90.00
_cell.angle_beta   90.00
_cell.angle_gamma   90.00
#
_symmetry.space_group_name_H-M   'P 1'
#
loop_
_entity.id
_entity.type
_entity.pdbx_description
1 polymer ?
#
loop_
_entity_poly.entity_id
_entity_poly.type
_entity_poly.pdbx_seq_one_letter_code
_entity_poly.pdbx_strand_id
1 'polypeptide(L)'
;MTILFALAAGAAGLTAAQQPAGTATPTAPIKRILLQRFDVPNSNFETVTGIAELAPSVNIGRHTHPGLESGYVMDGEFTLLVEGKPPLALKAGDSYQIP
;
A
#
# COMPACT_ATOMS: atom_id res chain seq x y z
N MET A 1 -21.32 -24.50 -24.81
CA MET A 1 -22.56 -23.86 -25.31
C MET A 1 -22.17 -22.52 -25.91
N THR A 2 -22.02 -22.48 -27.24
CA THR A 2 -21.63 -21.29 -27.99
C THR A 2 -22.80 -20.32 -27.99
N ILE A 3 -22.60 -19.09 -27.51
CA ILE A 3 -23.56 -18.00 -27.73
C ILE A 3 -22.83 -16.83 -28.37
N LEU A 4 -23.42 -16.43 -29.47
CA LEU A 4 -23.05 -15.49 -30.52
C LEU A 4 -22.90 -14.05 -29.99
N PHE A 5 -21.86 -13.32 -30.42
CA PHE A 5 -21.79 -11.86 -30.26
C PHE A 5 -22.60 -11.19 -31.39
N ALA A 6 -23.62 -10.41 -31.03
CA ALA A 6 -24.24 -9.45 -31.93
C ALA A 6 -23.59 -8.08 -31.70
N LEU A 7 -22.92 -7.56 -32.72
CA LEU A 7 -22.41 -6.19 -32.77
C LEU A 7 -23.55 -5.29 -33.25
N ALA A 8 -24.00 -4.37 -32.39
CA ALA A 8 -24.87 -3.26 -32.79
C ALA A 8 -24.18 -1.96 -32.38
N ALA A 9 -23.70 -1.23 -33.37
CA ALA A 9 -23.22 0.14 -33.21
C ALA A 9 -24.43 1.08 -33.08
N GLY A 10 -24.50 1.79 -31.96
CA GLY A 10 -25.47 2.85 -31.72
C GLY A 10 -24.89 3.79 -30.67
N ALA A 11 -24.75 5.08 -31.00
CA ALA A 11 -24.15 6.10 -30.16
C ALA A 11 -24.89 6.22 -28.82
N ALA A 12 -24.33 5.61 -27.78
CA ALA A 12 -24.86 5.62 -26.42
C ALA A 12 -24.33 6.85 -25.67
N GLY A 13 -25.25 7.61 -25.07
CA GLY A 13 -24.92 8.73 -24.20
C GLY A 13 -23.94 8.34 -23.09
N LEU A 14 -23.12 9.29 -22.67
CA LEU A 14 -22.21 9.13 -21.55
C LEU A 14 -23.00 8.86 -20.26
N THR A 15 -23.28 7.59 -19.96
CA THR A 15 -23.59 7.17 -18.60
C THR A 15 -22.26 7.01 -17.89
N ALA A 16 -21.88 8.01 -17.10
CA ALA A 16 -20.78 7.88 -16.16
C ALA A 16 -21.09 6.69 -15.23
N ALA A 17 -20.37 5.58 -15.40
CA ALA A 17 -20.42 4.49 -14.46
C ALA A 17 -19.90 5.01 -13.11
N GLN A 18 -20.81 5.26 -12.17
CA GLN A 18 -20.46 5.56 -10.80
C GLN A 18 -19.86 4.29 -10.21
N GLN A 19 -18.53 4.24 -10.14
CA GLN A 19 -17.81 3.27 -9.32
C GLN A 19 -18.38 3.38 -7.89
N PRO A 20 -18.84 2.29 -7.26
CA PRO A 20 -19.26 2.34 -5.87
C PRO A 20 -18.10 2.90 -5.03
N ALA A 21 -18.33 4.03 -4.39
CA ALA A 21 -17.41 4.54 -3.38
C ALA A 21 -17.38 3.50 -2.25
N GLY A 22 -16.30 2.72 -2.17
CA GLY A 22 -16.08 1.83 -1.05
C GLY A 22 -16.12 2.65 0.23
N THR A 23 -16.96 2.23 1.18
CA THR A 23 -16.99 2.81 2.52
C THR A 23 -15.62 2.59 3.15
N ALA A 24 -14.81 3.65 3.26
CA ALA A 24 -13.55 3.60 3.97
C ALA A 24 -13.83 3.25 5.44
N THR A 25 -13.57 2.01 5.83
CA THR A 25 -13.54 1.63 7.25
C THR A 25 -12.48 2.51 7.92
N PRO A 26 -12.77 3.14 9.08
CA PRO A 26 -11.76 3.91 9.79
C PRO A 26 -10.56 3.02 10.08
N THR A 27 -9.42 3.32 9.45
CA THR A 27 -8.16 2.62 9.69
C THR A 27 -7.82 2.77 11.15
N ALA A 28 -7.76 1.65 11.89
CA ALA A 28 -7.26 1.65 13.26
C ALA A 28 -5.88 2.35 13.28
N PRO A 29 -5.63 3.28 14.21
CA PRO A 29 -4.40 4.06 14.20
C PRO A 29 -3.18 3.14 14.34
N ILE A 30 -2.25 3.26 13.39
CA ILE A 30 -0.96 2.56 13.45
C ILE A 30 -0.13 3.23 14.56
N LYS A 31 0.23 2.44 15.58
CA LYS A 31 1.12 2.92 16.63
C LYS A 31 2.55 2.94 16.09
N ARG A 32 3.20 4.09 16.23
CA ARG A 32 4.57 4.32 15.74
C ARG A 32 5.46 4.74 16.89
N ILE A 33 6.56 4.03 17.08
CA ILE A 33 7.58 4.33 18.08
C ILE A 33 8.81 4.81 17.32
N LEU A 34 9.16 6.08 17.49
CA LEU A 34 10.40 6.63 16.92
C LEU A 34 11.59 6.11 17.73
N LEU A 35 12.55 5.48 17.06
CA LEU A 35 13.79 5.01 17.68
C LEU A 35 14.92 6.01 17.46
N GLN A 36 15.10 6.44 16.21
CA GLN A 36 16.15 7.38 15.85
C GLN A 36 15.71 8.26 14.68
N ARG A 37 16.17 9.51 14.68
CA ARG A 37 16.08 10.43 13.54
C ARG A 37 17.38 11.22 13.44
N PHE A 38 17.94 11.31 12.25
CA PHE A 38 19.15 12.10 11.98
C PHE A 38 19.28 12.41 10.49
N ASP A 39 20.01 13.47 10.18
CA ASP A 39 20.25 13.89 8.80
C ASP A 39 21.17 12.91 8.07
N VAL A 40 20.88 12.66 6.79
CA VAL A 40 21.82 11.97 5.90
C VAL A 40 22.85 12.99 5.40
N PRO A 41 24.15 12.82 5.70
CA PRO A 41 25.18 13.78 5.31
C PRO A 41 25.18 14.07 3.82
N ASN A 42 25.32 15.35 3.44
CA ASN A 42 25.36 15.82 2.05
C ASN A 42 24.09 15.53 1.23
N SER A 43 22.92 15.48 1.87
CA SER A 43 21.63 15.34 1.18
C SER A 43 20.53 16.19 1.84
N ASN A 44 19.35 16.23 1.22
CA ASN A 44 18.14 16.80 1.79
C ASN A 44 17.20 15.75 2.41
N PHE A 45 17.73 14.57 2.75
CA PHE A 45 16.99 13.48 3.37
C PHE A 45 17.34 13.31 4.85
N GLU A 46 16.37 12.80 5.60
CA GLU A 46 16.56 12.31 6.97
C GLU A 46 16.48 10.78 6.98
N THR A 47 17.29 10.15 7.83
CA THR A 47 17.06 8.76 8.23
C THR A 47 16.11 8.74 9.41
N VAL A 48 15.02 7.97 9.28
CA VAL A 48 14.08 7.71 10.36
C VAL A 48 14.02 6.21 10.60
N THR A 49 14.35 5.79 11.82
CA THR A 49 14.20 4.42 12.28
C THR A 49 13.10 4.37 13.33
N GLY A 50 12.14 3.46 13.15
CA GLY A 50 11.03 3.31 14.06
C GLY A 50 10.43 1.92 14.04
N ILE A 51 9.56 1.66 15.01
CA ILE A 51 8.72 0.47 15.07
C ILE A 51 7.30 0.88 14.70
N ALA A 52 6.69 0.17 13.75
CA ALA A 52 5.28 0.30 13.42
C ALA A 52 4.52 -0.94 13.92
N GLU A 53 3.57 -0.74 14.82
CA GLU A 53 2.66 -1.78 15.29
C GLU A 53 1.36 -1.67 14.51
N LEU A 54 1.01 -2.75 13.81
CA LEU A 54 -0.18 -2.86 12.98
C LEU A 54 -1.23 -3.68 13.72
N ALA A 55 -2.44 -3.13 13.85
CA ALA A 55 -3.57 -3.90 14.36
C ALA A 55 -3.97 -4.99 13.36
N PRO A 56 -4.55 -6.12 13.80
CA PRO A 56 -5.05 -7.16 12.90
C PRO A 56 -5.99 -6.59 11.82
N SER A 57 -5.79 -7.02 10.58
CA SER A 57 -6.59 -6.60 9.42
C SER A 57 -6.57 -5.10 9.11
N VAL A 58 -5.62 -4.33 9.67
CA VAL A 58 -5.49 -2.90 9.36
C VAL A 58 -5.09 -2.69 7.90
N ASN A 59 -5.70 -1.70 7.25
CA ASN A 59 -5.29 -1.23 5.93
C ASN A 59 -4.69 0.18 6.06
N ILE A 60 -3.40 0.31 5.72
CA ILE A 60 -2.63 1.56 5.87
C ILE A 60 -2.98 2.60 4.78
N GLY A 61 -3.72 2.20 3.75
CA GLY A 61 -3.97 3.03 2.57
C GLY A 61 -2.73 3.18 1.68
N ARG A 62 -2.94 3.56 0.41
CA ARG A 62 -1.85 3.89 -0.51
C ARG A 62 -1.22 5.22 -0.09
N HIS A 63 0.10 5.26 -0.02
CA HIS A 63 0.89 6.45 0.26
C HIS A 63 2.29 6.30 -0.34
N THR A 64 3.10 7.35 -0.25
CA THR A 64 4.49 7.36 -0.72
C THR A 64 5.39 8.00 0.34
N HIS A 65 6.66 7.60 0.32
CA HIS A 65 7.72 8.21 1.12
C HIS A 65 8.68 8.98 0.23
N PRO A 66 9.20 10.15 0.68
CA PRO A 66 10.37 10.75 0.05
C PRO A 66 11.61 9.91 0.37
N GLY A 67 12.27 9.38 -0.66
CA GLY A 67 13.45 8.54 -0.52
C GLY A 67 13.14 7.05 -0.35
N LEU A 68 14.17 6.26 -0.04
CA LEU A 68 14.09 4.81 0.06
C LEU A 68 13.50 4.39 1.42
N GLU A 69 12.56 3.45 1.39
CA GLU A 69 12.09 2.76 2.59
C GLU A 69 12.65 1.35 2.63
N SER A 70 13.05 0.91 3.82
CA SER A 70 13.29 -0.51 4.11
C SER A 70 12.70 -0.89 5.45
N GLY A 71 12.33 -2.16 5.59
CA GLY A 71 11.75 -2.69 6.82
C GLY A 71 12.10 -4.15 7.05
N TYR A 72 11.98 -4.56 8.31
CA TYR A 72 12.16 -5.92 8.77
C TYR A 72 10.98 -6.31 9.64
N VAL A 73 10.38 -7.46 9.39
CA VAL A 73 9.20 -7.92 10.13
C VAL A 73 9.67 -8.58 11.44
N MET A 74 9.37 -7.93 12.56
CA MET A 74 9.72 -8.44 13.89
C MET A 74 8.76 -9.54 14.36
N ASP A 75 7.46 -9.39 14.09
CA ASP A 75 6.41 -10.32 14.47
C ASP A 75 5.21 -10.23 13.52
N GLY A 76 4.40 -11.29 13.46
CA GLY A 76 3.20 -11.38 12.62
C GLY A 76 3.49 -11.52 11.13
N GLU A 77 2.48 -11.16 10.32
CA GLU A 77 2.53 -11.20 8.86
C GLU A 77 1.67 -10.09 8.24
N PHE A 78 2.03 -9.65 7.03
CA PHE A 78 1.22 -8.73 6.23
C PHE A 78 1.51 -8.89 4.75
N THR A 79 0.63 -8.36 3.91
CA THR A 79 0.85 -8.27 2.46
C THR A 79 1.22 -6.85 2.08
N LEU A 80 2.41 -6.68 1.50
CA LEU A 80 2.87 -5.42 0.96
C LEU A 80 2.42 -5.27 -0.50
N LEU A 81 1.82 -4.13 -0.82
CA LEU A 81 1.38 -3.78 -2.16
C LEU A 81 2.22 -2.60 -2.68
N VAL A 82 3.03 -2.83 -3.71
CA VAL A 82 3.81 -1.79 -4.40
C VAL A 82 3.28 -1.67 -5.82
N GLU A 83 3.12 -0.44 -6.30
CA GLU A 83 2.63 -0.20 -7.66
C GLU A 83 3.51 -0.87 -8.72
N GLY A 84 2.87 -1.53 -9.69
CA GLY A 84 3.57 -2.24 -10.76
C GLY A 84 4.27 -3.54 -10.33
N LYS A 85 4.14 -3.97 -9.07
CA LYS A 85 4.70 -5.23 -8.57
C LYS A 85 3.59 -6.19 -8.10
N PRO A 86 3.82 -7.51 -8.15
CA PRO A 86 2.92 -8.48 -7.51
C PRO A 86 2.84 -8.24 -5.98
N PRO A 87 1.71 -8.60 -5.34
CA PRO A 87 1.61 -8.60 -3.88
C PRO A 87 2.72 -9.42 -3.24
N LEU A 88 3.34 -8.88 -2.19
CA LEU A 88 4.42 -9.54 -1.46
C LEU A 88 3.93 -9.91 -0.06
N ALA A 89 3.75 -11.21 0.19
CA ALA A 89 3.46 -11.72 1.54
C ALA A 89 4.75 -11.73 2.37
N LEU A 90 4.73 -11.10 3.54
CA LEU A 90 5.84 -10.97 4.46
C LEU A 90 5.43 -11.52 5.83
N LYS A 91 6.35 -12.21 6.50
CA LYS A 91 6.20 -12.74 7.87
C LYS A 91 7.43 -12.40 8.69
N ALA A 92 7.37 -12.63 10.00
CA ALA A 92 8.51 -12.48 10.91
C ALA A 92 9.80 -13.10 10.34
N GLY A 93 10.89 -12.32 10.35
CA GLY A 93 12.17 -12.70 9.75
C GLY A 93 12.41 -12.20 8.33
N ASP A 94 11.35 -11.81 7.60
CA ASP A 94 11.49 -11.27 6.25
C ASP A 94 11.85 -9.77 6.29
N SER A 95 12.50 -9.30 5.24
CA SER A 95 12.77 -7.88 5.00
C SER A 95 12.23 -7.42 3.64
N TYR A 96 12.05 -6.12 3.50
CA TYR A 96 11.58 -5.51 2.25
C TYR A 96 12.24 -4.15 2.02
N GLN A 97 12.16 -3.69 0.77
CA GLN A 97 12.50 -2.32 0.38
C GLN A 97 11.46 -1.78 -0.61
N ILE A 98 11.19 -0.49 -0.53
CA ILE A 98 10.32 0.25 -1.45
C ILE A 98 11.15 1.39 -2.05
N PRO A 99 11.29 1.45 -3.39
CA PRO A 99 12.06 2.49 -4.06
C PRO A 99 11.33 3.84 -4.08
#